data_AF-A0A951FC46-F1
#
_entry.id   AF-A0A951FC46-F1
#
_cell.length_a   1.000
_cell.length_b   1.000
_cell.length_c   1.000
_cell.angle_alpha   90.00
_cell.angle_beta   90.00
_cell.angle_gamma   90.00
#
_symmetry.space_group_name_H-M   'P 1'
#
loop_
_entity.id
_entity.type
_entity.pdbx_description
1 polymer ?
#
loop_
_entity_poly.entity_id
_entity_poly.type
_entity_poly.pdbx_seq_one_letter_code
_entity_poly.pdbx_strand_id
1 'polypeptide(L)'
;MTIEMTPPSYVPERLPDFERRYRQLYTTEALQYDQVRFDHSRGQSFNSSERATIEGLLGLDPGQSVLDVAAGTGRIAAYLASQRLDVTAVDLTHNMLRQAQSRADDQVLDNIRFVEANGRVLPFPDSSFDAVMSIRFLH
;
A
#
# COMPACT_ATOMS: atom_id res chain seq x y z
N MET A 1 -17.58 -22.66 -16.66
CA MET A 1 -16.87 -23.41 -15.61
C MET A 1 -16.39 -22.37 -14.60
N THR A 2 -17.18 -22.14 -13.56
CA THR A 2 -16.93 -21.10 -12.56
C THR A 2 -16.07 -21.72 -11.47
N ILE A 3 -14.84 -21.24 -11.32
CA ILE A 3 -13.94 -21.69 -10.25
C ILE A 3 -14.41 -20.98 -8.98
N GLU A 4 -15.10 -21.72 -8.11
CA GLU A 4 -15.34 -21.29 -6.73
C GLU A 4 -14.00 -21.32 -5.98
N MET A 5 -13.45 -20.15 -5.69
CA MET A 5 -12.30 -20.03 -4.79
C MET A 5 -12.84 -19.93 -3.36
N THR A 6 -12.72 -21.03 -2.61
CA THR A 6 -12.95 -21.03 -1.16
C THR A 6 -11.82 -20.23 -0.49
N PRO A 7 -12.10 -19.17 0.28
CA PRO A 7 -11.04 -18.42 0.94
C PRO A 7 -10.38 -19.27 2.04
N PRO A 8 -9.06 -19.14 2.27
CA PRO A 8 -8.36 -19.94 3.27
C PRO A 8 -8.90 -19.69 4.68
N SER A 9 -9.10 -20.79 5.40
CA SER A 9 -9.63 -20.84 6.76
C SER A 9 -8.55 -20.49 7.79
N TYR A 10 -8.31 -19.20 8.00
CA TYR A 10 -7.62 -18.68 9.19
C TYR A 10 -8.19 -17.32 9.58
N VAL A 11 -9.04 -17.29 10.61
CA VAL A 11 -9.59 -16.07 11.20
C VAL A 11 -9.30 -16.09 12.70
N PRO A 12 -8.23 -15.45 13.19
CA PRO A 12 -7.98 -15.38 14.62
C PRO A 12 -9.04 -14.48 15.30
N GLU A 13 -9.66 -15.00 16.36
CA GLU A 13 -10.83 -14.46 17.09
C GLU A 13 -10.66 -13.05 17.73
N ARG A 14 -9.57 -12.32 17.46
CA ARG A 14 -9.28 -10.98 18.04
C ARG A 14 -9.10 -9.83 17.03
N LEU A 15 -9.41 -10.06 15.76
CA LEU A 15 -9.32 -9.03 14.70
C LEU A 15 -10.43 -7.94 14.67
N PRO A 16 -11.67 -8.14 15.18
CA PRO A 16 -12.77 -7.20 14.94
C PRO A 16 -12.58 -5.79 15.50
N ASP A 17 -12.01 -5.65 16.70
CA ASP A 17 -11.92 -4.34 17.37
C ASP A 17 -10.78 -3.48 16.82
N PHE A 18 -9.65 -4.12 16.50
CA PHE A 18 -8.52 -3.47 15.84
C PHE A 18 -8.93 -2.96 14.46
N GLU A 19 -9.53 -3.83 13.64
CA GLU A 19 -9.92 -3.49 12.28
C GLU A 19 -11.00 -2.39 12.26
N ARG A 20 -12.02 -2.49 13.11
CA ARG A 20 -13.06 -1.45 13.23
C ARG A 20 -12.48 -0.10 13.63
N ARG A 21 -11.59 -0.06 14.64
CA ARG A 21 -10.99 1.18 15.13
C ARG A 21 -10.15 1.87 14.05
N TYR A 22 -9.27 1.13 13.38
CA TYR A 22 -8.40 1.71 12.37
C TYR A 22 -9.14 2.07 11.08
N ARG A 23 -10.15 1.28 10.68
CA ARG A 23 -11.05 1.69 9.58
C ARG A 23 -11.71 3.02 9.89
N GLN A 24 -12.25 3.22 11.09
CA GLN A 24 -12.89 4.48 11.46
C GLN A 24 -11.91 5.68 11.43
N LEU A 25 -10.72 5.53 12.02
CA LEU A 25 -9.72 6.60 12.05
C LEU A 25 -9.27 7.03 10.64
N TYR A 26 -8.86 6.07 9.81
CA TYR A 26 -8.34 6.40 8.47
C TYR A 26 -9.43 6.75 7.45
N THR A 27 -10.69 6.35 7.66
CA THR A 27 -11.81 6.85 6.85
C THR A 27 -11.95 8.37 6.95
N THR A 28 -11.79 8.94 8.15
CA THR A 28 -11.98 10.38 8.37
C THR A 28 -10.71 11.19 8.09
N GLU A 29 -9.53 10.62 8.33
CA GLU A 29 -8.26 11.34 8.24
C GLU A 29 -7.58 11.31 6.87
N ALA A 30 -8.00 10.43 5.94
CA ALA A 30 -7.33 10.22 4.65
C ALA A 30 -7.10 11.51 3.83
N LEU A 31 -8.05 12.44 3.85
CA LEU A 31 -7.97 13.69 3.07
C LEU A 31 -6.85 14.63 3.56
N GLN A 32 -6.57 14.65 4.86
CA GLN A 32 -5.56 15.52 5.47
C GLN A 32 -4.25 14.78 5.76
N TYR A 33 -4.21 13.47 5.52
CA TYR A 33 -3.08 12.63 5.93
C TYR A 33 -1.75 13.15 5.41
N ASP A 34 -1.67 13.45 4.11
CA ASP A 34 -0.44 13.95 3.51
C ASP A 34 -0.09 15.37 3.98
N GLN A 35 -1.09 16.23 4.16
CA GLN A 35 -0.88 17.60 4.67
C GLN A 35 -0.31 17.58 6.09
N VAL A 36 -0.86 16.73 6.96
CA VAL A 36 -0.45 16.64 8.37
C VAL A 36 0.89 15.91 8.54
N ARG A 37 1.14 14.87 7.73
CA ARG A 37 2.32 14.00 7.91
C ARG A 37 3.51 14.40 7.04
N PHE A 38 3.27 14.96 5.86
CA PHE A 38 4.31 15.11 4.83
C PHE A 38 4.50 16.54 4.30
N ASP A 39 3.55 17.47 4.49
CA ASP A 39 3.62 18.85 3.96
C ASP A 39 4.40 19.84 4.86
N HIS A 40 5.30 19.29 5.68
CA HIS A 40 6.27 20.05 6.47
C HIS A 40 7.68 19.67 6.04
N SER A 41 8.67 20.55 6.26
CA SER A 41 10.07 20.33 5.83
C SER A 41 10.65 18.98 6.25
N ARG A 42 10.29 18.48 7.45
CA ARG A 42 10.62 17.12 7.91
C ARG A 42 9.99 16.03 7.04
N GLY A 43 8.71 16.18 6.69
CA GLY A 43 7.96 15.23 5.86
C GLY A 43 8.56 15.05 4.46
N GLN A 44 9.04 16.15 3.87
CA GLN A 44 9.75 16.11 2.59
C GLN A 44 11.12 15.41 2.70
N SER A 45 11.89 15.67 3.76
CA SER A 45 13.15 14.97 4.03
C SER A 45 12.97 13.47 4.34
N PHE A 46 11.85 13.09 4.96
CA PHE A 46 11.52 11.68 5.16
C PHE A 46 11.13 10.98 3.84
N ASN A 47 10.44 11.67 2.93
CA ASN A 47 10.08 11.12 1.64
C ASN A 47 11.31 10.79 0.76
N SER A 48 12.31 11.68 0.73
CA SER A 48 13.52 11.46 -0.06
C SER A 48 14.41 10.36 0.52
N SER A 49 14.58 10.32 1.85
CA SER A 49 15.37 9.27 2.51
C SER A 49 14.74 7.88 2.38
N GLU A 50 13.42 7.77 2.43
CA GLU A 50 12.72 6.51 2.17
C GLU A 50 12.93 6.02 0.74
N ARG A 51 12.79 6.89 -0.26
CA ARG A 51 13.02 6.53 -1.66
C ARG A 51 14.43 5.99 -1.89
N ALA A 52 15.44 6.70 -1.40
CA ALA A 52 16.83 6.26 -1.51
C ALA A 52 17.09 4.92 -0.80
N THR A 53 16.43 4.69 0.33
CA THR A 53 16.51 3.42 1.06
C THR A 53 15.86 2.28 0.26
N ILE A 54 14.70 2.54 -0.33
CA ILE A 54 13.96 1.57 -1.15
C ILE A 54 14.78 1.19 -2.40
N GLU A 55 15.30 2.19 -3.12
CA GLU A 55 16.20 1.99 -4.28
C GLU A 55 17.41 1.12 -3.91
N GLY A 56 18.05 1.42 -2.77
CA GLY A 56 19.23 0.69 -2.33
C GLY A 56 18.96 -0.74 -1.81
N LEU A 57 17.73 -1.04 -1.39
CA LEU A 57 17.36 -2.32 -0.78
C LEU A 57 16.61 -3.28 -1.71
N LEU A 58 15.75 -2.76 -2.59
CA LEU A 58 14.90 -3.62 -3.42
C LEU A 58 15.67 -4.27 -4.56
N GLY A 59 16.60 -3.55 -5.19
CA GLY A 59 17.42 -4.09 -6.29
C GLY A 59 16.61 -4.74 -7.41
N LEU A 60 15.40 -4.23 -7.67
CA LEU A 60 14.46 -4.81 -8.64
C LEU A 60 14.66 -4.22 -10.03
N ASP A 61 14.46 -5.08 -11.02
CA ASP A 61 14.44 -4.73 -12.42
C ASP A 61 13.03 -4.26 -12.87
N PRO A 62 12.95 -3.39 -13.90
CA PRO A 62 11.68 -3.05 -14.54
C PRO A 62 10.83 -4.28 -14.90
N GLY A 63 9.54 -4.21 -14.63
CA GLY A 63 8.57 -5.30 -14.86
C GLY A 63 8.46 -6.31 -13.72
N GLN A 64 9.31 -6.23 -12.69
CA GLN A 64 9.14 -7.05 -11.49
C GLN A 64 7.97 -6.55 -10.64
N SER A 65 7.33 -7.50 -9.97
CA SER A 65 6.11 -7.29 -9.20
C SER A 65 6.40 -6.98 -7.73
N VAL A 66 5.77 -5.93 -7.21
CA VAL A 66 5.92 -5.50 -5.82
C VAL A 66 4.58 -5.36 -5.12
N LEU A 67 4.49 -5.90 -3.91
CA LEU A 67 3.39 -5.66 -3.00
C LEU A 67 3.76 -4.57 -1.97
N ASP A 68 3.03 -3.44 -1.99
CA ASP A 68 3.09 -2.38 -0.98
C ASP A 68 1.96 -2.57 0.04
N VAL A 69 2.29 -3.04 1.25
CA VAL A 69 1.33 -3.34 2.32
C VAL A 69 1.17 -2.12 3.24
N ALA A 70 -0.09 -1.73 3.47
CA ALA A 70 -0.45 -0.47 4.13
C ALA A 70 0.05 0.75 3.34
N ALA A 71 -0.24 0.74 2.04
CA ALA A 71 0.23 1.71 1.05
C ALA A 71 -0.26 3.15 1.34
N GLY A 72 -1.30 3.32 2.16
CA GLY A 72 -1.85 4.62 2.52
C GLY A 72 -2.26 5.44 1.30
N THR A 73 -1.78 6.67 1.20
CA THR A 73 -2.04 7.61 0.09
C THR A 73 -1.18 7.33 -1.15
N GLY A 74 -0.52 6.18 -1.22
CA GLY A 74 0.19 5.70 -2.42
C GLY A 74 1.49 6.42 -2.75
N ARG A 75 2.11 7.14 -1.80
CA ARG A 75 3.35 7.88 -2.06
C ARG A 75 4.50 6.98 -2.53
N ILE A 76 4.60 5.79 -1.95
CA ILE A 76 5.62 4.81 -2.28
C ILE A 76 5.20 3.98 -3.50
N ALA A 77 3.97 3.47 -3.50
CA ALA A 77 3.40 2.79 -4.67
C ALA A 77 3.59 3.58 -5.97
N ALA A 78 3.27 4.88 -5.99
CA ALA A 78 3.45 5.73 -7.17
C ALA A 78 4.93 5.88 -7.57
N TYR A 79 5.82 5.96 -6.59
CA TYR A 79 7.25 6.04 -6.86
C TYR A 79 7.78 4.72 -7.46
N LEU A 80 7.43 3.56 -6.90
CA LEU A 80 7.82 2.26 -7.46
C LEU A 80 7.29 2.09 -8.89
N ALA A 81 6.05 2.48 -9.13
CA ALA A 81 5.43 2.44 -10.44
C ALA A 81 6.17 3.33 -11.45
N SER A 82 6.63 4.52 -11.03
CA SER A 82 7.47 5.39 -11.86
C SER A 82 8.81 4.77 -12.26
N GLN A 83 9.28 3.77 -11.50
CA GLN A 83 10.46 2.96 -11.83
C GLN A 83 10.14 1.77 -12.76
N ARG A 84 8.91 1.72 -13.32
CA ARG A 84 8.39 0.65 -14.18
C ARG A 84 8.25 -0.70 -13.48
N LEU A 85 8.01 -0.71 -12.17
CA LEU A 85 7.64 -1.92 -11.43
C LEU A 85 6.13 -2.14 -11.48
N ASP A 86 5.68 -3.39 -11.46
CA ASP A 86 4.26 -3.73 -11.42
C ASP A 86 3.78 -3.76 -9.97
N VAL A 87 3.08 -2.71 -9.56
CA VAL A 87 2.76 -2.49 -8.14
C VAL A 87 1.36 -2.97 -7.80
N THR A 88 1.25 -3.75 -6.73
CA THR A 88 -0.02 -3.96 -6.02
C THR A 88 0.03 -3.22 -4.69
N ALA A 89 -0.85 -2.23 -4.51
CA ALA A 89 -0.96 -1.41 -3.31
C ALA A 89 -2.15 -1.87 -2.47
N VAL A 90 -1.90 -2.30 -1.24
CA VAL A 90 -2.93 -2.73 -0.29
C VAL A 90 -3.06 -1.71 0.83
N ASP A 91 -4.30 -1.31 1.13
CA ASP A 91 -4.62 -0.58 2.34
C ASP A 91 -5.95 -1.08 2.92
N LEU A 92 -6.15 -0.83 4.22
CA LEU A 92 -7.33 -1.30 4.94
C LEU A 92 -8.58 -0.51 4.54
N THR A 93 -8.45 0.71 4.02
CA THR A 93 -9.60 1.59 3.78
C THR A 93 -9.69 2.09 2.34
N HIS A 94 -10.91 2.08 1.80
CA HIS A 94 -11.21 2.67 0.48
C HIS A 94 -10.74 4.13 0.34
N ASN A 95 -10.85 4.93 1.39
CA ASN A 95 -10.51 6.35 1.32
C ASN A 95 -9.01 6.59 1.12
N MET A 96 -8.14 5.80 1.75
CA MET A 96 -6.70 5.87 1.50
C MET A 96 -6.38 5.46 0.06
N LEU A 97 -6.98 4.36 -0.41
CA LEU A 97 -6.80 3.90 -1.80
C LEU A 97 -7.33 4.89 -2.83
N ARG A 98 -8.42 5.63 -2.55
CA ARG A 98 -8.89 6.71 -3.42
C ARG A 98 -7.85 7.82 -3.58
N GLN A 99 -7.21 8.23 -2.49
CA GLN A 99 -6.13 9.22 -2.54
C GLN A 99 -4.91 8.67 -3.30
N ALA A 100 -4.60 7.39 -3.09
CA ALA A 100 -3.53 6.70 -3.80
C ALA A 100 -3.78 6.61 -5.32
N GLN A 101 -5.01 6.30 -5.72
CA GLN A 101 -5.44 6.29 -7.13
C GLN A 101 -5.34 7.68 -7.74
N SER A 102 -5.88 8.71 -7.07
CA SER A 102 -5.79 10.10 -7.56
C SER A 102 -4.34 10.52 -7.82
N ARG A 103 -3.42 10.16 -6.91
CA ARG A 103 -1.98 10.42 -7.05
C ARG A 103 -1.37 9.70 -8.25
N ALA A 104 -1.82 8.48 -8.54
CA ALA A 104 -1.36 7.70 -9.70
C ALA A 104 -1.88 8.30 -11.01
N ASP A 105 -3.16 8.69 -11.04
CA ASP A 105 -3.80 9.33 -12.19
C ASP A 105 -3.12 10.67 -12.53
N ASP A 106 -2.83 11.50 -11.52
CA ASP A 106 -2.11 12.79 -11.69
C ASP A 106 -0.71 12.62 -12.29
N GLN A 107 -0.08 11.46 -12.06
CA GLN A 107 1.25 11.11 -12.57
C GLN A 107 1.20 10.23 -13.83
N VAL A 108 0.00 9.90 -14.33
CA VAL A 108 -0.23 9.04 -15.50
C VAL A 108 0.43 7.66 -15.34
N LEU A 109 0.27 7.07 -14.15
CA LEU A 109 0.79 5.74 -13.81
C LEU A 109 -0.33 4.70 -13.99
N ASP A 110 -0.12 3.74 -14.88
CA ASP A 110 -1.10 2.68 -15.23
C ASP A 110 -0.71 1.29 -14.71
N ASN A 111 0.49 1.15 -14.16
CA ASN A 111 1.06 -0.09 -13.61
C ASN A 111 0.87 -0.24 -12.09
N ILE A 112 -0.27 0.23 -11.57
CA ILE A 112 -0.64 0.08 -10.15
C ILE A 112 -2.03 -0.54 -10.02
N ARG A 113 -2.13 -1.60 -9.22
CA ARG A 113 -3.39 -2.20 -8.78
C ARG A 113 -3.66 -1.84 -7.32
N PHE A 114 -4.81 -1.27 -7.02
CA PHE A 114 -5.25 -0.96 -5.66
C PHE A 114 -6.20 -2.03 -5.12
N VAL A 115 -5.92 -2.54 -3.92
CA VAL A 115 -6.69 -3.62 -3.30
C VAL A 115 -7.03 -3.25 -1.85
N GLU A 116 -8.31 -3.17 -1.53
CA GLU A 116 -8.73 -2.99 -0.15
C GLU A 116 -8.65 -4.32 0.61
N ALA A 117 -7.69 -4.44 1.53
CA ALA A 117 -7.51 -5.65 2.31
C ALA A 117 -6.82 -5.39 3.65
N ASN A 118 -7.00 -6.31 4.59
CA ASN A 118 -6.28 -6.29 5.86
C ASN A 118 -4.84 -6.82 5.63
N GLY A 119 -3.84 -5.99 5.91
CA GLY A 119 -2.42 -6.37 5.74
C GLY A 119 -1.97 -7.59 6.58
N ARG A 120 -2.76 -8.02 7.56
CA ARG A 120 -2.50 -9.24 8.36
C ARG A 120 -3.03 -10.52 7.70
N VAL A 121 -3.95 -10.39 6.74
CA VAL A 121 -4.59 -11.50 6.03
C VAL A 121 -4.75 -11.08 4.57
N LEU A 122 -3.67 -11.24 3.81
CA LEU A 122 -3.61 -10.78 2.41
C LEU A 122 -4.32 -11.77 1.47
N PRO A 123 -5.09 -11.28 0.48
CA PRO A 123 -5.85 -12.12 -0.45
C PRO A 123 -4.99 -12.57 -1.65
N PHE A 124 -3.73 -12.92 -1.41
CA PHE A 124 -2.80 -13.33 -2.47
C PHE A 124 -2.21 -14.71 -2.17
N PRO A 125 -1.89 -15.50 -3.20
CA PRO A 125 -1.12 -16.73 -3.01
C PRO A 125 0.26 -16.45 -2.42
N ASP A 126 0.81 -17.44 -1.72
CA ASP A 126 2.21 -17.39 -1.29
C ASP A 126 3.15 -17.28 -2.50
N SER A 127 4.27 -16.57 -2.33
CA SER A 127 5.32 -16.40 -3.35
C SER A 127 4.83 -15.83 -4.70
N SER A 128 3.78 -15.00 -4.70
CA SER A 128 3.23 -14.39 -5.92
C SER A 128 3.86 -13.05 -6.32
N PHE A 129 4.82 -12.54 -5.55
CA PHE A 129 5.47 -11.25 -5.78
C PHE A 129 6.99 -11.39 -5.69
N ASP A 130 7.72 -10.63 -6.50
CA ASP A 130 9.18 -10.57 -6.46
C ASP A 130 9.69 -9.86 -5.19
N ALA A 131 8.94 -8.88 -4.69
CA ALA A 131 9.19 -8.26 -3.40
C ALA A 131 7.91 -7.83 -2.66
N VAL A 132 8.03 -7.72 -1.34
CA VAL A 132 7.00 -7.18 -0.45
C VAL A 132 7.62 -6.10 0.42
N MET A 133 6.92 -4.99 0.57
CA MET A 133 7.34 -3.91 1.47
C MET A 133 6.19 -3.34 2.27
N SER A 134 6.55 -2.70 3.38
CA SER A 134 5.61 -1.98 4.22
C SER A 134 6.37 -0.92 5.01
N ILE A 135 5.85 0.31 5.05
CA ILE A 135 6.50 1.43 5.73
C ILE A 135 5.61 1.95 6.85
N ARG A 136 6.16 2.03 8.07
CA ARG A 136 5.48 2.55 9.28
C ARG A 136 4.17 1.82 9.65
N PHE A 137 4.05 0.55 9.26
CA PHE A 137 2.92 -0.30 9.62
C PHE A 137 3.08 -0.96 10.99
N LEU A 138 4.28 -1.47 11.28
CA LEU A 138 4.61 -2.15 12.54
C LEU A 138 4.96 -1.13 13.62
N HIS A 139 4.25 -1.19 14.74
CA HIS A 139 4.39 -0.32 15.92
C HIS A 139 4.38 -1.15 17.20
#